data_AF-A0A930SSL2-F1
#
_entry.id   AF-A0A930SSL2-F1
#
_cell.length_a   1.000
_cell.length_b   1.000
_cell.length_c   1.000
_cell.angle_alpha   90.00
_cell.angle_beta   90.00
_cell.angle_gamma   90.00
#
_symmetry.space_group_name_H-M   'P 1'
#
loop_
_entity.id
_entity.type
_entity.pdbx_description
1 polymer ?
#
loop_
_entity_poly.entity_id
_entity_poly.type
_entity_poly.pdbx_seq_one_letter_code
_entity_poly.pdbx_strand_id
1 'polypeptide(L)'
;MKVYGSSVLKGLLYTLKTFVSTYVEDFRRKGASSNGLLRSHADGVVTVEYPEKLLPIGATYERFRVLPMLIYDQQESGEKDIRCTSCGICAKVCPPQCIWIVQETDENKKPVPKPEAFYIDTSVCMNCGLCSEFCPFDAIKMDHKFDLNTTSNRQESYLYDMERLLVPAEYYAELHPKANAAEEEARRLEAEAKAKKEAAKKEAAAKKAVEAKAAKAAASAAEADAPKAAKADDPERAARIAAAKAKAAEAKAKREAAKAADGAETADAAAEVSETSSENESSPKASDEA
;
A
#
# COMPACT_ATOMS: atom_id res chain seq x y z
N MET A 1 -2.32 -32.32 76.24
CA MET A 1 -3.56 -32.13 75.45
C MET A 1 -3.19 -31.42 74.15
N LYS A 2 -3.32 -32.09 72.99
CA LYS A 2 -3.14 -31.43 71.69
C LYS A 2 -4.26 -30.40 71.53
N VAL A 3 -3.89 -29.12 71.45
CA VAL A 3 -4.84 -27.99 71.39
C VAL A 3 -5.49 -28.00 70.01
N TYR A 4 -6.65 -28.64 69.90
CA TYR A 4 -7.46 -28.80 68.67
C TYR A 4 -7.97 -27.48 68.05
N GLY A 5 -7.65 -26.32 68.62
CA GLY A 5 -8.04 -24.99 68.11
C GLY A 5 -6.89 -24.11 67.60
N SER A 6 -5.63 -24.55 67.71
CA SER A 6 -4.48 -23.72 67.32
C SER A 6 -4.42 -23.40 65.82
N SER A 7 -4.97 -24.28 64.97
CA SER A 7 -5.13 -24.05 63.53
C SER A 7 -6.22 -23.03 63.22
N VAL A 8 -7.35 -23.09 63.92
CA VAL A 8 -8.47 -22.15 63.76
C VAL A 8 -8.03 -20.73 64.13
N LEU A 9 -7.32 -20.58 65.25
CA LEU A 9 -6.81 -19.28 65.68
C LEU A 9 -5.76 -18.71 64.72
N LYS A 10 -4.88 -19.55 64.16
CA LYS A 10 -3.94 -19.13 63.11
C LYS A 10 -4.65 -18.66 61.84
N GLY A 11 -5.70 -19.36 61.43
CA GLY A 11 -6.55 -18.97 60.29
C GLY A 11 -7.21 -17.60 60.52
N LEU A 12 -7.81 -17.40 61.70
CA LEU A 12 -8.46 -16.14 62.06
C LEU A 12 -7.46 -14.97 62.19
N LEU A 13 -6.27 -15.22 62.74
CA LEU A 13 -5.20 -14.22 62.80
C LEU A 13 -4.68 -13.86 61.41
N TYR A 14 -4.62 -14.83 60.50
CA TYR A 14 -4.21 -14.57 59.13
C TYR A 14 -5.27 -13.74 58.38
N THR A 15 -6.55 -14.07 58.51
CA THR A 15 -7.62 -13.28 57.89
C THR A 15 -7.68 -11.87 58.46
N LEU A 16 -7.53 -11.71 59.79
CA LEU A 16 -7.47 -10.40 60.43
C LEU A 16 -6.26 -9.59 59.97
N LYS A 17 -5.08 -10.22 59.87
CA LYS A 17 -3.87 -9.57 59.36
C LYS A 17 -4.07 -9.08 57.93
N THR A 18 -4.61 -9.93 57.05
CA THR A 18 -4.88 -9.57 55.65
C THR A 18 -5.92 -8.47 55.55
N PHE A 19 -7.00 -8.53 56.36
CA PHE A 19 -8.01 -7.48 56.41
C PHE A 19 -7.39 -6.13 56.82
N VAL A 20 -6.66 -6.09 57.93
CA VAL A 20 -6.05 -4.85 58.42
C VAL A 20 -4.99 -4.32 57.44
N SER A 21 -4.13 -5.18 56.89
CA SER A 21 -3.10 -4.75 55.92
C SER A 21 -3.71 -4.13 54.67
N THR A 22 -4.82 -4.70 54.19
CA THR A 22 -5.51 -4.22 53.00
C THR A 22 -6.09 -2.81 53.20
N TYR A 23 -6.77 -2.56 54.33
CA TYR A 23 -7.33 -1.24 54.63
C TYR A 23 -6.27 -0.18 54.95
N VAL A 24 -5.18 -0.58 55.63
CA VAL A 24 -4.07 0.34 55.94
C VAL A 24 -3.32 0.75 54.67
N GLU A 25 -3.07 -0.18 53.75
CA GLU A 25 -2.43 0.12 52.45
C GLU A 25 -3.33 1.02 51.58
N ASP A 26 -4.64 0.76 51.54
CA ASP A 26 -5.59 1.58 50.78
C ASP A 26 -5.67 3.01 51.32
N PHE A 27 -5.71 3.17 52.65
CA PHE A 27 -5.66 4.47 53.31
C PHE A 27 -4.33 5.20 53.08
N ARG A 28 -3.20 4.47 53.18
CA ARG A 28 -1.86 5.01 52.92
C ARG A 28 -1.70 5.48 51.47
N ARG A 29 -2.32 4.77 50.52
CA ARG A 29 -2.29 5.08 49.09
C ARG A 29 -3.40 6.03 48.62
N LYS A 30 -4.23 6.56 49.54
CA LYS A 30 -5.33 7.51 49.24
C LYS A 30 -6.21 7.07 48.06
N GLY A 31 -6.55 5.78 47.99
CA GLY A 31 -7.40 5.26 46.90
C GLY A 31 -6.72 5.21 45.53
N ALA A 32 -5.39 5.29 45.46
CA ALA A 32 -4.62 4.97 44.25
C ALA A 32 -4.60 3.45 44.00
N SER A 33 -5.77 2.87 43.74
CA SER A 33 -5.95 1.49 43.25
C SER A 33 -5.52 1.36 41.76
N SER A 34 -5.08 2.45 41.14
CA SER A 34 -4.99 2.56 39.68
C SER A 34 -3.70 2.06 39.03
N ASN A 35 -2.62 1.84 39.78
CA ASN A 35 -1.34 1.50 39.14
C ASN A 35 -0.96 0.03 39.33
N GLY A 36 -1.54 -0.79 38.45
CA GLY A 36 -0.93 -2.07 38.06
C GLY A 36 -1.58 -3.29 38.67
N LEU A 37 -2.83 -3.56 38.28
CA LEU A 37 -3.36 -4.92 38.28
C LEU A 37 -2.56 -5.77 37.31
N LEU A 38 -1.46 -6.34 37.82
CA LEU A 38 -0.96 -7.67 37.46
C LEU A 38 0.26 -8.12 38.27
N ARG A 39 0.43 -7.63 39.50
CA ARG A 39 1.36 -8.29 40.41
C ARG A 39 0.58 -9.35 41.19
N SER A 40 0.99 -10.61 41.05
CA SER A 40 0.61 -11.74 41.92
C SER A 40 0.88 -11.47 43.42
N HIS A 41 1.57 -10.37 43.72
CA HIS A 41 1.89 -9.84 45.03
C HIS A 41 1.37 -8.40 45.14
N ALA A 42 0.06 -8.21 45.11
CA ALA A 42 -0.53 -6.89 45.36
C ALA A 42 -0.68 -6.68 46.86
N ASP A 43 0.12 -5.79 47.44
CA ASP A 43 -0.11 -5.25 48.77
C ASP A 43 -1.31 -4.30 48.70
N GLY A 44 -2.47 -4.73 49.22
CA GLY A 44 -3.72 -3.95 49.25
C GLY A 44 -4.92 -4.63 48.60
N VAL A 45 -5.94 -3.82 48.26
CA VAL A 45 -7.16 -4.30 47.58
C VAL A 45 -6.82 -4.64 46.13
N VAL A 46 -7.13 -5.86 45.71
CA VAL A 46 -6.85 -6.37 44.35
C VAL A 46 -7.94 -6.00 43.34
N THR A 47 -9.10 -5.52 43.80
CA THR A 47 -10.22 -5.18 42.93
C THR A 47 -10.03 -3.83 42.25
N VAL A 48 -10.53 -3.72 41.03
CA VAL A 48 -10.65 -2.45 40.30
C VAL A 48 -12.12 -2.08 40.20
N GLU A 49 -12.38 -0.80 40.39
CA GLU A 49 -13.72 -0.20 40.40
C GLU A 49 -14.20 0.02 38.95
N TYR A 50 -14.63 -1.07 38.31
CA TYR A 50 -15.29 -1.01 37.00
C TYR A 50 -16.71 -0.44 37.15
N PRO A 51 -17.20 0.46 36.28
CA PRO A 51 -16.64 0.92 35.00
C PRO A 51 -15.77 2.18 35.07
N GLU A 52 -15.67 2.84 36.22
CA GLU A 52 -15.00 4.14 36.37
C GLU A 52 -13.48 4.05 36.19
N LYS A 53 -12.90 2.95 36.66
CA LYS A 53 -11.49 2.60 36.46
C LYS A 53 -11.43 1.37 35.57
N LEU A 54 -10.84 1.53 34.39
CA LEU A 54 -10.60 0.42 33.48
C LEU A 54 -9.27 -0.25 33.83
N LEU A 55 -9.23 -1.56 33.64
CA LEU A 55 -7.97 -2.28 33.67
C LEU A 55 -7.08 -1.74 32.54
N PRO A 56 -5.78 -1.54 32.77
CA PRO A 56 -4.86 -1.08 31.74
C PRO A 56 -4.53 -2.23 30.75
N ILE A 57 -5.53 -2.96 30.26
CA ILE A 57 -5.36 -4.11 29.36
C ILE A 57 -4.71 -3.64 28.07
N GLY A 58 -5.24 -2.58 27.43
CA GLY A 58 -4.65 -2.04 26.20
C GLY A 58 -3.27 -1.40 26.38
N ALA A 59 -3.01 -0.78 27.54
CA ALA A 59 -1.72 -0.14 27.82
C ALA A 59 -0.63 -1.13 28.28
N THR A 60 -1.02 -2.24 28.94
CA THR A 60 -0.08 -3.25 29.45
C THR A 60 0.15 -4.38 28.45
N TYR A 61 -0.90 -4.71 27.68
CA TYR A 61 -0.92 -5.82 26.72
C TYR A 61 -1.29 -5.33 25.33
N GLU A 62 -0.28 -4.87 24.61
CA GLU A 62 -0.38 -4.52 23.19
C GLU A 62 -1.03 -5.64 22.37
N ARG A 63 -0.71 -6.90 22.65
CA ARG A 63 -1.23 -8.07 21.90
C ARG A 63 -2.64 -8.53 22.33
N PHE A 64 -3.40 -7.69 23.04
CA PHE A 64 -4.77 -8.03 23.39
C PHE A 64 -5.63 -8.16 22.11
N ARG A 65 -6.47 -9.19 22.07
CA ARG A 65 -7.24 -9.57 20.87
C ARG A 65 -8.71 -9.58 21.21
N VAL A 66 -9.46 -8.63 20.65
CA VAL A 66 -10.92 -8.64 20.72
C VAL A 66 -11.51 -8.65 19.32
N LEU A 67 -11.90 -7.51 18.77
CA LEU A 67 -12.60 -7.45 17.51
C LEU A 67 -11.62 -7.19 16.36
N PRO A 68 -11.71 -7.90 15.22
CA PRO A 68 -10.97 -7.50 14.04
C PRO A 68 -11.50 -6.15 13.50
N MET A 69 -10.62 -5.23 13.17
CA MET A 69 -10.92 -3.93 12.56
C MET A 69 -10.19 -3.79 11.22
N LEU A 70 -10.77 -3.02 10.30
CA LEU A 70 -10.20 -2.71 8.99
C LEU A 70 -9.50 -1.36 9.03
N ILE A 71 -8.26 -1.32 8.57
CA ILE A 71 -7.46 -0.09 8.53
C ILE A 71 -7.67 0.64 7.21
N TYR A 72 -7.89 1.94 7.30
CA TYR A 72 -7.77 2.87 6.17
C TYR A 72 -6.72 3.94 6.46
N ASP A 73 -6.04 4.34 5.39
CA ASP A 73 -5.16 5.50 5.38
C ASP A 73 -5.96 6.72 4.92
N GLN A 74 -5.76 7.85 5.60
CA GLN A 74 -6.40 9.10 5.20
C GLN A 74 -5.47 9.82 4.23
N GLN A 75 -5.90 9.99 2.98
CA GLN A 75 -5.14 10.76 2.00
C GLN A 75 -5.34 12.27 2.22
N GLU A 76 -4.39 13.10 1.74
CA GLU A 76 -4.48 14.57 1.83
C GLU A 76 -5.75 15.14 1.17
N SER A 77 -6.33 14.40 0.22
CA SER A 77 -7.61 14.74 -0.45
C SER A 77 -8.86 14.45 0.40
N GLY A 78 -8.72 13.89 1.60
CA GLY A 78 -9.83 13.51 2.48
C GLY A 78 -10.54 12.20 2.10
N GLU A 79 -10.11 11.53 1.03
CA GLU A 79 -10.60 10.20 0.65
C GLU A 79 -10.02 9.11 1.56
N LYS A 80 -10.85 8.15 1.96
CA LYS A 80 -10.45 7.01 2.78
C LYS A 80 -9.89 5.92 1.88
N ASP A 81 -8.58 5.70 1.93
CA ASP A 81 -7.94 4.62 1.20
C ASP A 81 -7.92 3.35 2.06
N ILE A 82 -8.84 2.42 1.76
CA ILE A 82 -8.99 1.17 2.51
C ILE A 82 -7.86 0.22 2.08
N ARG A 83 -7.03 -0.25 3.02
CA ARG A 83 -5.91 -1.15 2.70
C ARG A 83 -6.33 -2.53 2.17
N CYS A 84 -7.60 -2.91 2.40
CA CYS A 84 -8.13 -4.21 2.00
C CYS A 84 -8.29 -4.29 0.48
N THR A 85 -7.79 -5.37 -0.13
CA THR A 85 -7.91 -5.61 -1.58
C THR A 85 -8.90 -6.73 -1.95
N SER A 86 -9.73 -7.17 -1.01
CA SER A 86 -10.68 -8.29 -1.19
C SER A 86 -10.05 -9.63 -1.62
N CYS A 87 -8.80 -9.91 -1.23
CA CYS A 87 -8.12 -11.16 -1.61
C CYS A 87 -8.75 -12.44 -1.04
N GLY A 88 -9.61 -12.32 -0.01
CA GLY A 88 -10.35 -13.44 0.58
C GLY A 88 -9.53 -14.40 1.46
N ILE A 89 -8.23 -14.13 1.70
CA ILE A 89 -7.37 -15.00 2.51
C ILE A 89 -7.85 -15.03 3.97
N CYS A 90 -8.24 -13.89 4.53
CA CYS A 90 -8.76 -13.78 5.89
C CYS A 90 -10.04 -14.60 6.10
N ALA A 91 -10.94 -14.65 5.11
CA ALA A 91 -12.14 -15.48 5.17
C ALA A 91 -11.81 -16.98 5.09
N LYS A 92 -10.83 -17.37 4.27
CA LYS A 92 -10.39 -18.77 4.13
C LYS A 92 -9.68 -19.32 5.36
N VAL A 93 -8.87 -18.50 6.03
CA VAL A 93 -8.13 -18.92 7.24
C VAL A 93 -8.99 -18.90 8.50
N CYS A 94 -10.15 -18.22 8.47
CA CYS A 94 -11.04 -18.09 9.62
C CYS A 94 -11.63 -19.46 10.01
N PRO A 95 -11.30 -20.02 11.18
CA PRO A 95 -11.78 -21.35 11.58
C PRO A 95 -13.32 -21.46 11.64
N PRO A 96 -14.06 -20.48 12.21
CA PRO A 96 -15.52 -20.51 12.19
C PRO A 96 -16.14 -19.97 10.89
N GLN A 97 -15.33 -19.52 9.91
CA GLN A 97 -15.79 -18.95 8.64
C GLN A 97 -16.81 -17.79 8.81
N CYS A 98 -16.56 -16.90 9.76
CA CYS A 98 -17.47 -15.80 10.13
C CYS A 98 -17.26 -14.49 9.34
N ILE A 99 -16.47 -14.51 8.26
CA ILE A 99 -16.11 -13.32 7.46
C ILE A 99 -16.70 -13.46 6.06
N TRP A 100 -17.46 -12.45 5.62
CA TRP A 100 -18.02 -12.37 4.28
C TRP A 100 -17.48 -11.16 3.54
N ILE A 101 -17.04 -11.35 2.30
CA ILE A 101 -16.37 -10.33 1.49
C ILE A 101 -16.98 -10.32 0.10
N VAL A 102 -17.41 -9.14 -0.35
CA VAL A 102 -17.88 -8.87 -1.71
C VAL A 102 -16.86 -7.94 -2.36
N GLN A 103 -16.29 -8.40 -3.47
CA GLN A 103 -15.30 -7.64 -4.22
C GLN A 103 -16.00 -6.69 -5.19
N GLU A 104 -15.53 -5.45 -5.24
CA GLU A 104 -16.04 -4.44 -6.17
C GLU A 104 -15.71 -4.82 -7.63
N THR A 105 -16.65 -4.53 -8.53
CA THR A 105 -16.46 -4.73 -9.96
C THR A 105 -16.58 -3.41 -10.71
N ASP A 106 -15.63 -3.17 -11.61
CA ASP A 106 -15.63 -2.01 -12.52
C ASP A 106 -16.80 -2.07 -13.53
N GLU A 107 -17.05 -0.98 -14.27
CA GLU A 107 -18.09 -0.88 -15.32
C GLU A 107 -17.97 -2.00 -16.37
N ASN A 108 -16.73 -2.47 -16.60
CA ASN A 108 -16.41 -3.56 -17.51
C ASN A 108 -16.53 -4.96 -16.87
N LYS A 109 -17.14 -5.07 -15.68
CA LYS A 109 -17.25 -6.30 -14.86
C LYS A 109 -15.90 -6.94 -14.51
N LYS A 110 -14.83 -6.14 -14.47
CA LYS A 110 -13.51 -6.61 -14.05
C LYS A 110 -13.38 -6.44 -12.53
N PRO A 111 -12.76 -7.41 -11.83
CA PRO A 111 -12.56 -7.31 -10.39
C PRO A 111 -11.59 -6.18 -10.07
N VAL A 112 -12.01 -5.24 -9.22
CA VAL A 112 -11.18 -4.16 -8.68
C VAL A 112 -10.59 -4.63 -7.35
N PRO A 113 -9.33 -4.29 -7.02
CA PRO A 113 -8.72 -4.67 -5.74
C PRO A 113 -9.24 -3.80 -4.58
N LYS A 114 -10.58 -3.73 -4.41
CA LYS A 114 -11.29 -3.01 -3.34
C LYS A 114 -12.51 -3.82 -2.88
N PRO A 115 -12.90 -3.74 -1.60
CA PRO A 115 -14.14 -4.33 -1.09
C PRO A 115 -15.33 -3.43 -1.37
N GLU A 116 -16.38 -3.99 -1.97
CA GLU A 116 -17.69 -3.36 -2.03
C GLU A 116 -18.41 -3.53 -0.68
N ALA A 117 -18.36 -4.74 -0.12
CA ALA A 117 -18.93 -5.02 1.19
C ALA A 117 -18.03 -5.99 1.97
N PHE A 118 -17.95 -5.77 3.28
CA PHE A 118 -17.19 -6.60 4.19
C PHE A 118 -18.01 -6.77 5.47
N TYR A 119 -18.27 -8.02 5.87
CA TYR A 119 -19.05 -8.33 7.06
C TYR A 119 -18.29 -9.29 7.97
N ILE A 120 -18.37 -9.06 9.28
CA ILE A 120 -17.90 -10.00 10.29
C ILE A 120 -19.04 -10.30 11.25
N ASP A 121 -19.34 -11.58 11.43
CA ASP A 121 -20.27 -12.03 12.47
C ASP A 121 -19.51 -12.25 13.78
N THR A 122 -19.66 -11.32 14.71
CA THR A 122 -18.97 -11.35 16.01
C THR A 122 -19.57 -12.34 16.99
N SER A 123 -20.78 -12.85 16.74
CA SER A 123 -21.39 -13.88 17.57
C SER A 123 -20.78 -15.27 17.31
N VAL A 124 -20.14 -15.46 16.15
CA VAL A 124 -19.47 -16.72 15.77
C VAL A 124 -17.93 -16.57 15.82
N CYS A 125 -17.42 -15.34 15.71
CA CYS A 125 -16.00 -15.05 15.85
C CYS A 125 -15.45 -15.56 17.19
N MET A 126 -14.34 -16.29 17.15
CA MET A 126 -13.63 -16.79 18.35
C MET A 126 -12.39 -15.96 18.71
N ASN A 127 -12.24 -14.77 18.12
CA ASN A 127 -11.19 -13.79 18.40
C ASN A 127 -9.74 -14.36 18.29
N CYS A 128 -9.53 -15.35 17.43
CA CYS A 128 -8.24 -16.04 17.31
C CYS A 128 -7.11 -15.17 16.72
N GLY A 129 -7.42 -14.12 15.96
CA GLY A 129 -6.42 -13.24 15.34
C GLY A 129 -5.77 -13.77 14.05
N LEU A 130 -6.13 -14.96 13.57
CA LEU A 130 -5.56 -15.53 12.33
C LEU A 130 -5.83 -14.65 11.10
N CYS A 131 -6.98 -13.97 11.05
CA CYS A 131 -7.26 -13.04 9.96
C CYS A 131 -6.24 -11.89 9.88
N SER A 132 -5.74 -11.40 11.03
CA SER A 132 -4.74 -10.33 11.08
C SER A 132 -3.34 -10.80 10.71
N GLU A 133 -2.94 -11.99 11.16
CA GLU A 133 -1.59 -12.52 10.89
C GLU A 133 -1.40 -12.97 9.44
N PHE A 134 -2.48 -13.45 8.80
CA PHE A 134 -2.44 -13.95 7.43
C PHE A 134 -2.83 -12.88 6.38
N CYS A 135 -3.09 -11.64 6.79
CA CYS A 135 -3.39 -10.57 5.85
C CYS A 135 -2.09 -10.09 5.17
N PRO A 136 -1.90 -10.30 3.85
CA PRO A 136 -0.66 -9.88 3.18
C PRO A 136 -0.55 -8.36 2.99
N PHE A 137 -1.64 -7.62 3.23
CA PHE A 137 -1.71 -6.16 3.06
C PHE A 137 -1.85 -5.43 4.40
N ASP A 138 -1.80 -6.15 5.53
CA ASP A 138 -2.02 -5.60 6.87
C ASP A 138 -3.32 -4.76 6.98
N ALA A 139 -4.35 -5.17 6.24
CA ALA A 139 -5.60 -4.44 6.14
C ALA A 139 -6.55 -4.71 7.31
N ILE A 140 -6.47 -5.89 7.92
CA ILE A 140 -7.28 -6.29 9.07
C ILE A 140 -6.36 -6.49 10.28
N LYS A 141 -6.66 -5.82 11.39
CA LYS A 141 -5.90 -5.91 12.65
C LYS A 141 -6.84 -6.15 13.82
N MET A 142 -6.29 -6.48 14.99
CA MET A 142 -7.08 -6.75 16.19
C MET A 142 -7.18 -5.50 17.07
N ASP A 143 -8.41 -5.13 17.41
CA ASP A 143 -8.76 -4.04 18.33
C ASP A 143 -8.77 -4.53 19.79
N HIS A 144 -8.69 -3.57 20.72
CA HIS A 144 -8.73 -3.80 22.16
C HIS A 144 -10.11 -3.52 22.78
N LYS A 145 -11.05 -2.96 22.01
CA LYS A 145 -12.40 -2.66 22.48
C LYS A 145 -13.16 -3.94 22.85
N PHE A 146 -13.36 -4.14 24.15
CA PHE A 146 -14.02 -5.33 24.70
C PHE A 146 -15.48 -5.14 25.09
N ASP A 147 -15.92 -3.90 25.27
CA ASP A 147 -17.31 -3.61 25.59
C ASP A 147 -18.15 -3.53 24.31
N LEU A 148 -18.56 -4.72 23.84
CA LEU A 148 -19.32 -4.90 22.61
C LEU A 148 -20.73 -5.45 22.89
N ASN A 149 -21.12 -5.52 24.16
CA ASN A 149 -22.41 -6.08 24.53
C ASN A 149 -23.54 -5.12 24.14
N THR A 150 -24.63 -5.70 23.68
CA THR A 150 -25.74 -4.96 23.09
C THR A 150 -27.05 -5.70 23.37
N THR A 151 -28.10 -4.93 23.66
CA THR A 151 -29.43 -5.44 23.99
C THR A 151 -30.26 -5.76 22.74
N SER A 152 -29.77 -5.39 21.55
CA SER A 152 -30.50 -5.52 20.29
C SER A 152 -30.41 -6.91 19.67
N ASN A 153 -31.26 -7.15 18.66
CA ASN A 153 -31.34 -8.39 17.89
C ASN A 153 -29.98 -8.79 17.30
N ARG A 154 -29.70 -10.11 17.26
CA ARG A 154 -28.43 -10.68 16.77
C ARG A 154 -27.96 -10.06 15.44
N GLN A 155 -28.88 -9.95 14.48
CA GLN A 155 -28.56 -9.54 13.11
C GLN A 155 -28.14 -8.07 12.99
N GLU A 156 -28.66 -7.19 13.84
CA GLU A 156 -28.37 -5.75 13.77
C GLU A 156 -27.09 -5.38 14.54
N SER A 157 -26.72 -6.21 15.51
CA SER A 157 -25.82 -5.83 16.59
C SER A 157 -24.54 -6.65 16.62
N TYR A 158 -24.57 -7.91 16.18
CA TYR A 158 -23.39 -8.78 16.08
C TYR A 158 -22.88 -8.96 14.64
N LEU A 159 -23.65 -8.54 13.63
CA LEU A 159 -23.14 -8.42 12.27
C LEU A 159 -22.52 -7.04 12.10
N TYR A 160 -21.20 -7.00 11.95
CA TYR A 160 -20.46 -5.77 11.77
C TYR A 160 -20.24 -5.54 10.28
N ASP A 161 -20.80 -4.43 9.79
CA ASP A 161 -20.60 -3.95 8.43
C ASP A 161 -19.24 -3.25 8.30
N MET A 162 -18.78 -3.10 7.06
CA MET A 162 -17.50 -2.49 6.72
C MET A 162 -17.33 -1.12 7.39
N GLU A 163 -18.36 -0.27 7.38
CA GLU A 163 -18.31 1.07 7.97
C GLU A 163 -18.03 1.07 9.47
N ARG A 164 -18.55 0.07 10.20
CA ARG A 164 -18.31 -0.08 11.65
C ARG A 164 -16.95 -0.65 11.97
N LEU A 165 -16.37 -1.39 11.03
CA LEU A 165 -15.05 -2.00 11.15
C LEU A 165 -13.92 -1.04 10.75
N LEU A 166 -14.22 -0.01 9.95
CA LEU A 166 -13.23 0.92 9.43
C LEU A 166 -12.70 1.86 10.51
N VAL A 167 -11.39 1.83 10.68
CA VAL A 167 -10.64 2.56 11.69
C VAL A 167 -9.40 3.19 11.05
N PRO A 168 -9.03 4.44 11.38
CA PRO A 168 -7.86 5.09 10.79
C PRO A 168 -6.56 4.41 11.26
N ALA A 169 -5.52 4.45 10.43
CA ALA A 169 -4.21 3.91 10.77
C ALA A 169 -3.59 4.55 12.04
N GLU A 170 -3.88 5.83 12.30
CA GLU A 170 -3.43 6.54 13.50
C GLU A 170 -3.95 5.90 14.78
N TYR A 171 -5.22 5.48 14.81
CA TYR A 171 -5.80 4.80 15.96
C TYR A 171 -5.11 3.46 16.23
N TYR A 172 -4.74 2.71 15.18
CA TYR A 172 -3.96 1.49 15.36
C TYR A 172 -2.57 1.78 15.93
N ALA A 173 -1.92 2.87 15.52
CA ALA A 173 -0.61 3.28 16.03
C ALA A 173 -0.65 3.65 17.52
N GLU A 174 -1.73 4.28 17.99
CA GLU A 174 -1.93 4.59 19.41
C GLU A 174 -2.12 3.33 20.27
N LEU A 175 -2.89 2.36 19.76
CA LEU A 175 -3.12 1.08 20.45
C LEU A 175 -1.89 0.16 20.44
N HIS A 176 -1.12 0.18 19.34
CA HIS A 176 -0.01 -0.74 19.08
C HIS A 176 1.28 -0.01 18.72
N PRO A 177 1.89 0.75 19.66
CA PRO A 177 3.03 1.61 19.35
C PRO A 177 4.31 0.84 18.96
N LYS A 178 4.56 -0.35 19.54
CA LYS A 178 5.78 -1.12 19.23
C LYS A 178 5.57 -1.98 17.99
N ALA A 179 4.40 -2.61 17.85
CA ALA A 179 4.09 -3.43 16.70
C ALA A 179 3.99 -2.56 15.44
N ASN A 180 3.32 -1.40 15.50
CA ASN A 180 3.25 -0.49 14.35
C ASN A 180 4.63 0.04 13.95
N ALA A 181 5.50 0.41 14.91
CA ALA A 181 6.86 0.85 14.60
C ALA A 181 7.67 -0.25 13.89
N ALA A 182 7.60 -1.49 14.38
CA ALA A 182 8.28 -2.62 13.75
C ALA A 182 7.72 -2.92 12.34
N GLU A 183 6.40 -2.83 12.16
CA GLU A 183 5.75 -3.00 10.87
C GLU A 183 6.11 -1.88 9.88
N GLU A 184 6.19 -0.63 10.33
CA GLU A 184 6.63 0.51 9.53
C GLU A 184 8.08 0.36 9.07
N GLU A 185 8.98 -0.06 9.97
CA GLU A 185 10.36 -0.38 9.62
C GLU A 185 10.42 -1.51 8.59
N ALA A 186 9.65 -2.58 8.78
CA ALA A 186 9.58 -3.68 7.81
C ALA A 186 9.07 -3.19 6.44
N ARG A 187 7.99 -2.40 6.40
CA ARG A 187 7.47 -1.81 5.16
C ARG A 187 8.50 -0.92 4.47
N ARG A 188 9.26 -0.12 5.22
CA ARG A 188 10.34 0.72 4.67
C ARG A 188 11.44 -0.12 4.04
N LEU A 189 11.90 -1.17 4.72
CA LEU A 189 12.92 -2.08 4.20
C LEU A 189 12.43 -2.83 2.95
N GLU A 190 11.17 -3.26 2.94
CA GLU A 190 10.55 -3.90 1.77
C GLU A 190 10.40 -2.94 0.59
N ALA A 191 9.98 -1.70 0.85
CA ALA A 191 9.87 -0.65 -0.17
C ALA A 191 11.23 -0.32 -0.78
N GLU A 192 12.27 -0.17 0.05
CA GLU A 192 13.65 0.02 -0.40
C GLU A 192 14.16 -1.18 -1.20
N ALA A 193 13.86 -2.40 -0.77
CA ALA A 193 14.23 -3.62 -1.49
C ALA A 193 13.49 -3.73 -2.84
N LYS A 194 12.19 -3.40 -2.89
CA LYS A 194 11.40 -3.33 -4.14
C LYS A 194 11.96 -2.27 -5.07
N ALA A 195 12.24 -1.06 -4.57
CA ALA A 195 12.84 0.02 -5.35
C ALA A 195 14.22 -0.37 -5.92
N LYS A 196 15.08 -1.00 -5.11
CA LYS A 196 16.38 -1.52 -5.58
C LYS A 196 16.22 -2.60 -6.65
N LYS A 197 15.27 -3.53 -6.48
CA LYS A 197 14.97 -4.57 -7.48
C LYS A 197 14.40 -3.98 -8.77
N GLU A 198 13.54 -2.97 -8.69
CA GLU A 198 12.99 -2.28 -9.85
C GLU A 198 14.05 -1.44 -10.58
N ALA A 199 14.91 -0.73 -9.84
CA ALA A 199 16.05 -0.02 -10.41
C ALA A 199 17.01 -0.98 -11.13
N ALA A 200 17.36 -2.11 -10.49
CA ALA A 200 18.18 -3.15 -11.11
C ALA A 200 17.50 -3.78 -12.34
N LYS A 201 16.18 -4.01 -12.31
CA LYS A 201 15.41 -4.48 -13.48
C LYS A 201 15.40 -3.44 -14.60
N LYS A 202 15.22 -2.16 -14.30
CA LYS A 202 15.25 -1.06 -15.27
C LYS A 202 16.64 -0.91 -15.89
N GLU A 203 17.70 -1.01 -15.08
CA GLU A 203 19.08 -0.96 -15.56
C GLU A 203 19.46 -2.19 -16.41
N ALA A 204 19.02 -3.40 -16.00
CA ALA A 204 19.21 -4.62 -16.78
C ALA A 204 18.39 -4.60 -18.09
N ALA A 205 17.18 -4.05 -18.08
CA ALA A 205 16.38 -3.84 -19.28
C ALA A 205 17.01 -2.80 -20.21
N ALA A 206 17.60 -1.73 -19.68
CA ALA A 206 18.34 -0.73 -20.45
C ALA A 206 19.61 -1.33 -21.08
N LYS A 207 20.39 -2.13 -20.34
CA LYS A 207 21.57 -2.84 -20.87
C LYS A 207 21.19 -3.83 -21.97
N LYS A 208 20.13 -4.64 -21.76
CA LYS A 208 19.60 -5.53 -22.80
C LYS A 208 19.06 -4.80 -24.02
N ALA A 209 18.47 -3.62 -23.85
CA ALA A 209 18.01 -2.80 -24.96
C ALA A 209 19.18 -2.23 -25.78
N VAL A 210 20.29 -1.85 -25.12
CA VAL A 210 21.53 -1.41 -25.77
C VAL A 210 22.22 -2.56 -26.50
N GLU A 211 22.32 -3.74 -25.88
CA GLU A 211 22.87 -4.95 -26.51
C GLU A 211 22.01 -5.44 -27.68
N ALA A 212 20.68 -5.39 -27.57
CA ALA A 212 19.78 -5.72 -28.68
C ALA A 212 19.88 -4.71 -29.84
N LYS A 213 20.14 -3.43 -29.53
CA LYS A 213 20.41 -2.40 -30.56
C LYS A 213 21.77 -2.62 -31.22
N ALA A 214 22.79 -3.05 -30.48
CA ALA A 214 24.10 -3.41 -31.00
C ALA A 214 24.06 -4.69 -31.86
N ALA A 215 23.31 -5.72 -31.44
CA ALA A 215 23.11 -6.94 -32.22
C ALA A 215 22.29 -6.69 -33.49
N LYS A 216 21.31 -5.78 -33.45
CA LYS A 216 20.52 -5.38 -34.63
C LYS A 216 21.33 -4.52 -35.61
N ALA A 217 22.27 -3.70 -35.11
CA ALA A 217 23.24 -2.97 -35.93
C ALA A 217 24.28 -3.91 -36.58
N ALA A 218 24.72 -4.95 -35.85
CA ALA A 218 25.62 -5.99 -36.39
C ALA A 218 24.91 -6.89 -37.42
N ALA A 219 23.63 -7.20 -37.23
CA ALA A 219 22.82 -7.95 -38.22
C ALA A 219 22.56 -7.12 -39.50
N SER A 220 22.34 -5.80 -39.39
CA SER A 220 22.21 -4.93 -40.56
C SER A 220 23.52 -4.71 -41.33
N ALA A 221 24.66 -5.00 -40.71
CA ALA A 221 25.96 -4.99 -41.38
C ALA A 221 26.30 -6.35 -42.04
N ALA A 222 25.73 -7.46 -41.56
CA ALA A 222 25.89 -8.79 -42.15
C ALA A 222 24.90 -9.07 -43.31
N GLU A 223 23.76 -8.36 -43.37
CA GLU A 223 22.79 -8.45 -44.47
C GLU A 223 23.00 -7.39 -45.57
N ALA A 224 24.26 -6.98 -45.77
CA ALA A 224 24.69 -6.17 -46.91
C ALA A 224 25.74 -6.88 -47.79
N ASP A 225 26.23 -8.07 -47.40
CA ASP A 225 27.25 -8.79 -48.17
C ASP A 225 27.02 -10.31 -48.14
N ALA A 226 26.06 -10.78 -48.95
CA ALA A 226 25.96 -12.19 -49.34
C ALA A 226 25.23 -12.31 -50.70
N PRO A 227 25.91 -12.59 -51.81
CA PRO A 227 25.26 -12.76 -53.11
C PRO A 227 24.63 -14.15 -53.18
N LYS A 228 23.31 -14.25 -53.34
CA LYS A 228 22.65 -15.51 -53.71
C LYS A 228 22.39 -15.52 -55.22
N ALA A 229 23.11 -16.43 -55.89
CA ALA A 229 23.18 -16.61 -57.33
C ALA A 229 21.81 -16.80 -58.01
N ALA A 230 21.57 -16.07 -59.10
CA ALA A 230 20.53 -16.35 -60.09
C ALA A 230 21.20 -16.80 -61.39
N LYS A 231 20.74 -17.93 -61.96
CA LYS A 231 21.25 -18.47 -63.23
C LYS A 231 20.90 -17.57 -64.42
N ALA A 232 21.86 -17.46 -65.34
CA ALA A 232 21.73 -16.92 -66.71
C ALA A 232 20.73 -17.77 -67.54
N ASP A 233 20.09 -17.33 -68.63
CA ASP A 233 20.60 -16.57 -69.78
C ASP A 233 19.44 -15.84 -70.49
N ASP A 234 19.55 -14.52 -70.70
CA ASP A 234 18.90 -13.82 -71.82
C ASP A 234 19.61 -12.45 -72.03
N PRO A 235 20.34 -12.26 -73.16
CA PRO A 235 21.12 -11.04 -73.41
C PRO A 235 20.24 -9.78 -73.57
N GLU A 236 18.96 -9.94 -73.93
CA GLU A 236 18.03 -8.84 -74.07
C GLU A 236 17.57 -8.32 -72.70
N ARG A 237 17.44 -9.21 -71.70
CA ARG A 237 17.14 -8.84 -70.32
C ARG A 237 18.31 -8.11 -69.65
N ALA A 238 19.55 -8.47 -69.97
CA ALA A 238 20.75 -7.76 -69.51
C ALA A 238 20.81 -6.32 -70.07
N ALA A 239 20.48 -6.15 -71.36
CA ALA A 239 20.40 -4.83 -71.98
C ALA A 239 19.27 -3.96 -71.36
N ARG A 240 18.10 -4.55 -71.08
CA ARG A 240 16.97 -3.86 -70.42
C ARG A 240 17.30 -3.47 -68.98
N ILE A 241 18.02 -4.31 -68.24
CA ILE A 241 18.46 -4.00 -66.87
C ILE A 241 19.55 -2.92 -66.87
N ALA A 242 20.49 -2.95 -67.81
CA ALA A 242 21.50 -1.89 -67.95
C ALA A 242 20.86 -0.55 -68.33
N ALA A 243 19.91 -0.55 -69.26
CA ALA A 243 19.15 0.64 -69.62
C ALA A 243 18.29 1.17 -68.46
N ALA A 244 17.68 0.29 -67.66
CA ALA A 244 16.91 0.67 -66.48
C ALA A 244 17.80 1.25 -65.36
N LYS A 245 18.99 0.68 -65.14
CA LYS A 245 19.97 1.20 -64.18
C LYS A 245 20.55 2.54 -64.62
N ALA A 246 20.82 2.73 -65.91
CA ALA A 246 21.26 4.02 -66.44
C ALA A 246 20.19 5.11 -66.25
N LYS A 247 18.92 4.80 -66.55
CA LYS A 247 17.80 5.73 -66.31
C LYS A 247 17.58 6.02 -64.84
N ALA A 248 17.77 5.03 -63.96
CA ALA A 248 17.68 5.22 -62.51
C ALA A 248 18.84 6.07 -61.95
N ALA A 249 20.05 5.92 -62.50
CA ALA A 249 21.21 6.74 -62.16
C ALA A 249 21.02 8.19 -62.62
N GLU A 250 20.50 8.41 -63.84
CA GLU A 250 20.14 9.76 -64.31
C GLU A 250 19.01 10.39 -63.49
N ALA A 251 17.99 9.62 -63.11
CA ALA A 251 16.89 10.12 -62.26
C ALA A 251 17.39 10.46 -60.85
N LYS A 252 18.34 9.69 -60.31
CA LYS A 252 18.98 9.96 -59.02
C LYS A 252 19.88 11.19 -59.10
N ALA A 253 20.70 11.33 -60.14
CA ALA A 253 21.53 12.51 -60.37
C ALA A 253 20.67 13.78 -60.56
N LYS A 254 19.51 13.68 -61.24
CA LYS A 254 18.55 14.79 -61.37
C LYS A 254 17.87 15.14 -60.05
N ARG A 255 17.55 14.16 -59.19
CA ARG A 255 17.02 14.40 -57.84
C ARG A 255 18.05 15.03 -56.90
N GLU A 256 19.31 14.61 -56.99
CA GLU A 256 20.41 15.18 -56.21
C GLU A 256 20.76 16.60 -56.68
N ALA A 257 20.71 16.86 -58.00
CA ALA A 257 20.86 18.20 -58.55
C ALA A 257 19.69 19.14 -58.19
N ALA A 258 18.45 18.64 -58.19
CA ALA A 258 17.28 19.42 -57.75
C ALA A 258 17.35 19.77 -56.25
N LYS A 259 17.89 18.87 -55.42
CA LYS A 259 18.07 19.09 -53.99
C LYS A 259 19.20 20.07 -53.66
N ALA A 260 20.18 20.23 -54.57
CA ALA A 260 21.22 21.24 -54.46
C ALA A 260 20.75 22.64 -54.88
N ALA A 261 19.75 22.75 -55.76
CA ALA A 261 19.16 24.03 -56.18
C ALA A 261 18.20 24.62 -55.14
N ASP A 262 17.41 23.77 -54.46
CA ASP A 262 16.42 24.20 -53.43
C ASP A 262 17.09 24.70 -52.12
N GLY A 263 18.34 24.32 -51.88
CA GLY A 263 19.13 24.74 -50.71
C GLY A 263 19.82 26.10 -50.84
N ALA A 264 19.78 26.74 -52.01
CA ALA A 264 20.41 28.04 -52.25
C ALA A 264 19.44 29.22 -52.14
N GLU A 265 18.12 29.02 -52.32
CA GLU A 265 17.12 30.10 -52.28
C GLU A 265 16.53 30.34 -50.87
N THR A 266 16.74 29.40 -49.93
CA THR A 266 16.27 29.52 -48.53
C THR A 266 17.31 30.09 -47.55
N ALA A 267 18.54 30.35 -48.03
CA ALA A 267 19.60 30.98 -47.23
C ALA A 267 19.67 32.50 -47.39
N ASP A 268 19.14 33.08 -48.48
CA ASP A 268 19.19 34.52 -48.74
C ASP A 268 17.98 35.27 -48.12
N ALA A 269 16.82 34.61 -47.97
CA ALA A 269 15.63 35.22 -47.35
C ALA A 269 15.66 35.28 -45.81
N ALA A 270 16.61 34.60 -45.15
CA ALA A 270 16.73 34.58 -43.68
C ALA A 270 17.69 35.65 -43.13
N ALA A 271 18.44 36.35 -43.99
CA ALA A 271 19.37 37.40 -43.57
C ALA A 271 18.68 38.79 -43.44
N GLU A 272 17.63 39.09 -44.22
CA GLU A 272 17.00 40.43 -44.26
C GLU A 272 15.95 40.69 -43.16
N VAL A 273 15.52 39.66 -42.41
CA VAL A 273 14.47 39.81 -41.37
C VAL A 273 15.04 40.02 -39.95
N SER A 274 16.37 39.91 -39.77
CA SER A 274 16.99 40.00 -38.45
C SER A 274 17.45 41.42 -38.02
N GLU A 275 17.35 42.43 -38.89
CA GLU A 275 17.73 43.82 -38.55
C GLU A 275 16.54 44.76 -38.23
N THR A 276 15.29 44.36 -38.44
CA THR A 276 14.10 45.25 -38.24
C THR A 276 13.31 45.01 -36.95
N SER A 277 13.82 44.20 -36.01
CA SER A 277 13.09 43.85 -34.77
C SER A 277 13.56 44.58 -33.50
N SER A 278 14.43 45.59 -33.60
CA SER A 278 14.99 46.28 -32.42
C SER A 278 14.46 47.69 -32.13
N GLU A 279 13.57 48.23 -32.96
CA GLU A 279 12.93 49.53 -32.70
C GLU A 279 11.46 49.46 -33.13
N ASN A 280 10.52 49.33 -32.19
CA ASN A 280 9.38 50.25 -32.03
C ASN A 280 8.39 49.77 -30.93
N GLU A 281 8.39 50.53 -29.83
CA GLU A 281 7.28 50.94 -28.92
C GLU A 281 6.08 50.01 -28.68
N SER A 282 5.82 49.58 -27.45
CA SER A 282 5.17 50.34 -26.36
C SER A 282 3.77 50.89 -26.67
N SER A 283 2.79 50.33 -25.94
CA SER A 283 1.37 50.71 -25.71
C SER A 283 1.08 52.22 -25.61
N PRO A 284 -0.20 52.72 -25.72
CA PRO A 284 -1.41 52.07 -25.20
C PRO A 284 -2.74 52.25 -25.98
N LYS A 285 -3.74 51.44 -25.59
CA LYS A 285 -5.14 51.49 -26.02
C LYS A 285 -5.99 52.15 -24.92
N ALA A 286 -6.75 53.17 -25.30
CA ALA A 286 -7.78 53.80 -24.49
C ALA A 286 -9.18 53.36 -24.96
N SER A 287 -10.05 53.18 -23.94
CA SER A 287 -11.47 53.56 -23.85
C SER A 287 -12.59 52.86 -24.65
N ASP A 288 -13.61 52.49 -23.86
CA ASP A 288 -15.07 52.50 -24.09
C ASP A 288 -15.67 51.47 -25.07
N GLU A 289 -16.82 50.84 -24.83
CA GLU A 289 -17.87 50.89 -23.79
C GLU A 289 -18.78 49.64 -23.99
N ALA A 290 -19.70 49.42 -23.03
CA ALA A 290 -20.82 48.46 -22.95
C ALA A 290 -20.56 47.09 -22.30
#